data_AF-A0A3D1P8J9-F1
#
_entry.id   AF-A0A3D1P8J9-F1
#
_cell.length_a   1.000
_cell.length_b   1.000
_cell.length_c   1.000
_cell.angle_alpha   90.00
_cell.angle_beta   90.00
_cell.angle_gamma   90.00
#
_symmetry.space_group_name_H-M   'P 1'
#
loop_
_entity.id
_entity.type
_entity.pdbx_description
1 polymer ?
#
loop_
_entity_poly.entity_id
_entity_poly.type
_entity_poly.pdbx_seq_one_letter_code
_entity_poly.pdbx_strand_id
1 'polypeptide(L)'
;MNQRSLEKIRSATPFLLWFHCSVPQETQQVIRHYLDEPYQLALKLIECCSDSQPFTIKEIAQKASLHTGTVRQVLNALRSGGMLFALSPTKSWQLAKLSEQGAIQGKLEDDVAQVLQATK
;
A
#
# COMPACT_ATOMS: atom_id res chain seq x y z
N MET A 1 8.38 -7.95 12.50
CA MET A 1 9.11 -7.62 11.26
C MET A 1 10.32 -6.77 11.63
N ASN A 2 11.45 -6.87 10.92
CA ASN A 2 12.61 -6.04 11.21
C ASN A 2 12.47 -4.63 10.59
N GLN A 3 13.27 -3.68 11.08
CA GLN A 3 13.20 -2.28 10.66
C GLN A 3 13.48 -2.08 9.17
N ARG A 4 14.48 -2.78 8.61
CA ARG A 4 14.87 -2.68 7.20
C ARG A 4 13.73 -3.07 6.26
N SER A 5 12.99 -4.13 6.58
CA SER A 5 11.84 -4.56 5.79
C SER A 5 10.68 -3.56 5.86
N LEU A 6 10.47 -2.93 7.02
CA LEU A 6 9.45 -1.87 7.16
C LEU A 6 9.81 -0.61 6.38
N GLU A 7 11.10 -0.25 6.33
CA GLU A 7 11.58 0.87 5.52
C GLU A 7 11.43 0.60 4.03
N LYS A 8 11.77 -0.62 3.56
CA LYS A 8 11.50 -1.06 2.18
C LYS A 8 10.02 -0.86 1.81
N ILE A 9 9.10 -1.32 2.65
CA ILE A 9 7.65 -1.16 2.42
C ILE A 9 7.28 0.33 2.36
N ARG A 10 7.75 1.13 3.31
CA ARG A 10 7.46 2.56 3.38
C ARG A 10 7.91 3.29 2.11
N SER A 11 9.15 3.06 1.66
CA SER A 11 9.68 3.70 0.44
C SER A 11 9.01 3.20 -0.84
N ALA A 12 8.62 1.92 -0.89
CA ALA A 12 7.98 1.33 -2.05
C ALA A 12 6.46 1.57 -2.12
N THR A 13 5.87 2.27 -1.14
CA THR A 13 4.42 2.43 -1.04
C THR A 13 3.77 2.97 -2.33
N PRO A 14 4.30 4.00 -3.01
CA PRO A 14 3.74 4.46 -4.29
C PRO A 14 3.74 3.37 -5.37
N PHE A 15 4.83 2.60 -5.47
CA PHE A 15 4.92 1.47 -6.39
C PHE A 15 3.90 0.39 -6.03
N LEU A 16 3.76 0.03 -4.75
CA LEU A 16 2.81 -1.00 -4.31
C LEU A 16 1.37 -0.61 -4.58
N LEU A 17 1.03 0.67 -4.40
CA LEU A 17 -0.28 1.23 -4.71
C LEU A 17 -0.55 1.18 -6.22
N TRP A 18 0.36 1.71 -7.04
CA TRP A 18 0.26 1.64 -8.49
C TRP A 18 0.14 0.19 -8.99
N PHE A 19 0.99 -0.69 -8.47
CA PHE A 19 0.99 -2.10 -8.84
C PHE A 19 -0.35 -2.76 -8.51
N HIS A 20 -0.90 -2.48 -7.33
CA HIS A 20 -2.19 -3.04 -6.93
C HIS A 20 -3.37 -2.49 -7.77
N CYS A 21 -3.36 -1.21 -8.11
CA CYS A 21 -4.51 -0.55 -8.71
C CYS A 21 -4.49 -0.48 -10.25
N SER A 22 -3.31 -0.43 -10.87
CA SER A 22 -3.16 -0.15 -12.30
C SER A 22 -2.72 -1.36 -13.11
N VAL A 23 -2.10 -2.36 -12.48
CA VAL A 23 -1.66 -3.58 -13.18
C VAL A 23 -2.80 -4.60 -13.17
N PRO A 24 -3.15 -5.24 -14.30
CA PRO A 24 -4.16 -6.29 -14.35
C PRO A 24 -3.86 -7.44 -13.38
N GLN A 25 -4.90 -8.02 -12.78
CA GLN A 25 -4.75 -9.02 -11.72
C GLN A 25 -3.93 -10.25 -12.16
N GLU A 26 -4.13 -10.73 -13.38
CA GLU A 26 -3.37 -11.85 -13.95
C GLU A 26 -1.87 -11.53 -14.02
N THR A 27 -1.52 -10.32 -14.48
CA THR A 27 -0.14 -9.84 -14.52
C THR A 27 0.43 -9.66 -13.11
N GLN A 28 -0.36 -9.16 -12.17
CA GLN A 28 0.07 -9.05 -10.78
C GLN A 28 0.43 -10.42 -10.18
N GLN A 29 -0.36 -11.46 -10.45
CA GLN A 29 -0.09 -12.80 -9.95
C GLN A 29 1.26 -13.34 -10.44
N VAL A 30 1.57 -13.14 -11.73
CA VAL A 30 2.86 -13.55 -12.29
C VAL A 30 4.03 -12.77 -11.66
N ILE A 31 3.92 -11.44 -11.57
CA ILE A 31 5.02 -10.60 -11.11
C ILE A 31 5.28 -10.75 -9.61
N ARG A 32 4.25 -10.99 -8.80
CA ARG A 32 4.36 -11.07 -7.34
C ARG A 32 5.40 -12.07 -6.86
N HIS A 33 5.53 -13.20 -7.55
CA HIS A 33 6.51 -14.24 -7.20
C HIS A 33 7.97 -13.77 -7.31
N TYR A 34 8.23 -12.70 -8.06
CA TYR A 34 9.55 -12.11 -8.25
C TYR A 34 9.84 -10.92 -7.34
N LEU A 35 8.85 -10.46 -6.56
CA LEU A 35 9.05 -9.37 -5.61
C LEU A 35 9.68 -9.89 -4.32
N ASP A 36 10.48 -9.07 -3.63
CA ASP A 36 10.96 -9.43 -2.29
C ASP A 36 9.78 -9.70 -1.32
N GLU A 37 10.00 -10.60 -0.37
CA GLU A 37 9.00 -11.00 0.64
C GLU A 37 8.29 -9.81 1.34
N PRO A 38 8.96 -8.70 1.75
CA PRO A 38 8.27 -7.57 2.37
C PRO A 38 7.21 -6.94 1.46
N TYR A 39 7.46 -6.89 0.15
CA TYR A 39 6.53 -6.33 -0.83
C TYR A 39 5.35 -7.27 -1.07
N GLN A 40 5.61 -8.57 -1.19
CA GLN A 40 4.55 -9.58 -1.28
C GLN A 40 3.63 -9.52 -0.05
N LEU A 41 4.21 -9.41 1.15
CA LEU A 41 3.46 -9.29 2.39
C LEU A 41 2.59 -8.02 2.41
N ALA A 42 3.16 -6.88 2.00
CA ALA A 42 2.44 -5.62 1.92
C ALA A 42 1.27 -5.71 0.93
N LEU A 43 1.48 -6.28 -0.27
CA LEU A 43 0.43 -6.49 -1.27
C LEU A 43 -0.70 -7.37 -0.74
N LYS A 44 -0.38 -8.46 -0.03
CA LYS A 44 -1.39 -9.32 0.61
C LYS A 44 -2.27 -8.55 1.60
N LEU A 45 -1.68 -7.64 2.37
CA LEU A 45 -2.44 -6.80 3.31
C LEU A 45 -3.23 -5.70 2.63
N ILE A 46 -2.71 -5.13 1.54
CA ILE A 46 -3.43 -4.17 0.70
C ILE A 46 -4.70 -4.84 0.16
N GLU A 47 -4.60 -6.03 -0.41
CA GLU A 47 -5.77 -6.78 -0.90
C GLU A 47 -6.83 -7.00 0.17
N CYS A 48 -6.43 -7.36 1.39
CA CYS A 48 -7.36 -7.51 2.51
C CYS A 48 -8.07 -6.19 2.86
N CYS A 49 -7.45 -5.04 2.62
CA CYS A 49 -7.99 -3.72 2.91
C CYS A 49 -8.74 -3.10 1.71
N SER A 50 -8.52 -3.60 0.50
CA SER A 50 -9.18 -3.14 -0.74
C SER A 50 -10.62 -3.65 -0.88
N ASP A 51 -11.04 -4.58 -0.03
CA ASP A 51 -12.41 -5.05 0.05
C ASP A 51 -13.40 -3.90 0.33
N SER A 52 -14.63 -4.03 -0.16
CA SER A 52 -15.71 -3.05 0.04
C SER A 52 -16.09 -2.87 1.52
N GLN A 53 -15.67 -3.76 2.41
CA GLN A 53 -15.94 -3.73 3.85
C GLN A 53 -14.65 -3.45 4.64
N PRO A 54 -14.67 -2.54 5.63
CA PRO A 54 -13.52 -2.26 6.48
C PRO A 54 -13.25 -3.40 7.47
N PHE A 55 -11.98 -3.79 7.66
CA PHE A 55 -11.57 -4.87 8.58
C PHE A 55 -10.69 -4.37 9.71
N THR A 56 -10.90 -4.89 10.92
CA THR A 56 -10.01 -4.68 12.06
C THR A 56 -8.67 -5.40 11.85
N ILE A 57 -7.63 -4.99 12.58
CA ILE A 57 -6.32 -5.67 12.57
C ILE A 57 -6.44 -7.17 12.89
N LYS A 58 -7.38 -7.58 13.75
CA LYS A 58 -7.59 -8.99 14.09
C LYS A 58 -8.15 -9.78 12.91
N GLU A 59 -9.13 -9.22 12.22
CA GLU A 59 -9.74 -9.86 11.05
C GLU A 59 -8.74 -9.94 9.88
N ILE A 60 -7.97 -8.88 9.65
CA ILE A 60 -6.89 -8.87 8.64
C ILE A 60 -5.83 -9.93 8.99
N ALA A 61 -5.43 -10.01 10.26
CA ALA A 61 -4.48 -11.01 10.72
C ALA A 61 -4.98 -12.44 10.50
N GLN A 62 -6.27 -12.69 10.75
CA GLN A 62 -6.90 -13.98 10.51
C GLN A 62 -6.96 -14.31 9.01
N LYS A 63 -7.46 -13.39 8.17
CA LYS A 63 -7.55 -13.56 6.71
C LYS A 63 -6.18 -13.79 6.07
N ALA A 64 -5.18 -13.05 6.52
CA ALA A 64 -3.83 -13.13 5.98
C ALA A 64 -2.97 -14.24 6.62
N SER A 65 -3.47 -14.94 7.64
CA SER A 65 -2.71 -15.91 8.46
C SER A 65 -1.41 -15.31 9.02
N LEU A 66 -1.50 -14.12 9.61
CA LEU A 66 -0.37 -13.37 10.15
C LEU A 66 -0.57 -13.01 11.62
N HIS A 67 0.54 -12.72 12.30
CA HIS A 67 0.47 -12.15 13.64
C HIS A 67 -0.05 -10.70 13.59
N THR A 68 -0.95 -10.34 14.52
CA THR A 68 -1.56 -9.00 14.60
C THR A 68 -0.53 -7.87 14.71
N GLY A 69 0.60 -8.13 15.40
CA GLY A 69 1.72 -7.19 15.48
C GLY A 69 2.36 -6.90 14.13
N THR A 70 2.54 -7.92 13.28
CA THR A 70 3.07 -7.76 11.92
C THR A 70 2.12 -6.96 11.05
N VAL A 71 0.81 -7.27 11.09
CA VAL A 71 -0.22 -6.51 10.36
C VAL A 71 -0.17 -5.04 10.74
N ARG A 72 -0.15 -4.73 12.04
CA ARG A 72 -0.06 -3.35 12.52
C ARG A 72 1.19 -2.63 12.01
N GLN A 73 2.35 -3.29 12.07
CA GLN A 73 3.61 -2.70 11.62
C GLN A 73 3.58 -2.39 10.12
N VAL A 74 3.07 -3.31 9.30
CA VAL A 74 3.02 -3.14 7.84
C VAL A 74 1.99 -2.08 7.43
N LEU A 75 0.77 -2.11 7.99
CA LEU A 75 -0.25 -1.10 7.71
C LEU A 75 0.21 0.31 8.10
N ASN A 76 0.90 0.44 9.24
CA ASN A 76 1.51 1.71 9.64
C ASN A 76 2.64 2.13 8.69
N ALA A 77 3.46 1.19 8.21
CA ALA A 77 4.52 1.49 7.24
C ALA A 77 3.95 1.99 5.91
N LEU A 78 2.92 1.32 5.37
CA LEU A 78 2.18 1.74 4.18
C LEU A 78 1.55 3.12 4.37
N ARG A 79 0.86 3.35 5.48
CA ARG A 79 0.27 4.65 5.79
C ARG A 79 1.32 5.76 5.88
N SER A 80 2.46 5.48 6.51
CA SER A 80 3.57 6.44 6.62
C SER A 80 4.27 6.67 5.28
N GLY A 81 4.18 5.72 4.34
CA GLY A 81 4.67 5.84 2.97
C GLY A 81 3.69 6.56 2.03
N GLY A 82 2.57 7.06 2.54
CA GLY A 82 1.60 7.84 1.79
C GLY A 82 0.32 7.10 1.41
N MET A 83 0.15 5.81 1.73
CA MET A 83 -1.11 5.13 1.43
C MET A 83 -2.23 5.59 2.35
N LEU A 84 -3.36 6.01 1.78
CA LEU A 84 -4.49 6.47 2.56
C LEU A 84 -5.41 5.32 2.94
N PHE A 85 -5.72 5.22 4.23
CA PHE A 85 -6.69 4.27 4.76
C PHE A 85 -7.82 5.03 5.45
N ALA A 86 -9.05 4.70 5.11
CA ALA A 86 -10.21 5.12 5.89
C ALA A 86 -10.20 4.34 7.21
N LEU A 87 -10.17 5.09 8.33
CA LEU A 87 -10.26 4.52 9.67
C LEU A 87 -11.69 4.72 10.17
N SER A 88 -12.40 3.62 10.41
CA SER A 88 -13.71 3.68 11.06
C SER A 88 -13.56 4.00 12.56
N PRO A 89 -14.64 4.43 13.24
CA PRO A 89 -14.65 4.57 14.71
C PRO A 89 -14.24 3.29 15.45
N THR A 90 -14.42 2.13 14.83
CA THR A 90 -14.03 0.81 15.36
C THR A 90 -12.55 0.45 15.10
N LYS A 91 -11.73 1.39 14.59
CA LYS A 91 -10.33 1.17 14.18
C LYS A 91 -10.19 0.10 13.10
N SER A 92 -11.22 -0.05 12.26
CA SER A 92 -11.16 -0.87 11.07
C SER A 92 -10.44 -0.11 9.96
N TRP A 93 -9.72 -0.86 9.12
CA TRP A 93 -8.90 -0.38 8.03
C TRP A 93 -9.57 -0.73 6.71
N GLN A 94 -9.65 0.26 5.84
CA GLN A 94 -10.08 0.11 4.46
C GLN A 94 -9.24 1.02 3.59
N LEU A 95 -8.82 0.55 2.43
CA LEU A 95 -8.09 1.37 1.48
C LEU A 95 -9.02 2.49 0.97
N ALA A 96 -8.58 3.75 1.05
CA ALA A 96 -9.36 4.87 0.53
C ALA A 96 -9.54 4.76 -1.00
N LYS A 97 -10.60 5.36 -1.55
CA LYS A 97 -10.91 5.21 -2.98
C LYS A 97 -9.79 5.77 -3.84
N LEU A 98 -9.62 5.24 -5.05
CA LEU A 98 -8.61 5.69 -6.01
C LEU A 98 -8.61 7.21 -6.26
N SER A 99 -9.80 7.83 -6.31
CA SER A 99 -9.95 9.29 -6.43
C SER A 99 -9.33 10.06 -5.26
N GLU A 100 -9.30 9.47 -4.07
CA GLU A 100 -8.71 10.04 -2.86
C GLU A 100 -7.20 9.73 -2.77
N GLN A 101 -6.77 8.58 -3.31
CA GLN A 101 -5.35 8.23 -3.43
C GLN A 101 -4.61 9.12 -4.44
N GLY A 102 -5.29 9.57 -5.51
CA GLY A 102 -4.73 10.40 -6.58
C GLY A 102 -4.22 11.78 -6.14
N ALA A 103 -4.64 12.28 -4.97
CA ALA A 103 -4.12 13.51 -4.38
C ALA A 103 -2.60 13.46 -4.06
N ILE A 104 -2.00 12.26 -4.07
CA ILE A 104 -0.59 12.03 -3.77
C ILE A 104 0.22 11.82 -5.07
N GLN A 105 -0.44 11.47 -6.18
CA GLN A 105 0.20 11.27 -7.49
C GLN A 105 0.42 12.59 -8.26
N GLY A 106 -0.39 13.62 -8.00
CA GLY A 106 -0.20 14.97 -8.56
C GLY A 106 1.16 15.60 -8.23
N LYS A 107 1.81 15.18 -7.14
CA LYS A 107 3.13 15.69 -6.76
C LYS A 107 4.26 15.16 -7.66
N LEU A 108 4.11 13.95 -8.20
CA LEU A 108 5.13 13.35 -9.08
C LEU A 108 5.05 13.93 -10.50
N GLU A 109 3.85 14.26 -10.96
CA GLU A 109 3.65 14.91 -12.26
C GLU A 109 4.08 16.39 -12.23
N ASP A 110 3.83 17.10 -11.11
CA ASP A 110 4.29 18.48 -10.92
C ASP A 110 5.83 18.59 -10.81
N ASP A 111 6.48 17.66 -10.11
CA ASP A 111 7.95 17.66 -9.97
C ASP A 111 8.65 17.35 -11.31
N VAL A 112 8.08 16.45 -12.14
CA VAL A 112 8.60 16.17 -13.49
C VAL A 112 8.35 17.34 -14.44
N ALA A 113 7.21 18.00 -14.35
CA ALA A 113 6.90 19.18 -15.15
C ALA A 113 7.81 20.38 -14.81
N GLN A 114 8.15 20.58 -13.53
CA GLN A 114 9.06 21.65 -13.10
C GLN A 114 10.50 21.44 -13.57
N VAL A 115 11.01 20.20 -13.54
CA VAL A 115 12.37 19.90 -14.05
C VAL A 115 12.48 20.15 -15.55
N LEU A 116 11.45 19.77 -16.32
CA LEU A 116 11.40 20.00 -17.77
C LEU A 116 11.28 21.48 -18.16
N GLN A 117 10.74 22.34 -17.28
CA GLN A 117 10.68 23.79 -17.50
C GLN A 117 11.96 24.51 -17.09
N ALA A 118 12.70 23.99 -16.11
CA ALA A 118 13.98 24.55 -15.65
C ALA A 118 15.18 24.23 -16.57
N THR A 119 14.97 23.47 -17.66
CA THR A 119 16.00 23.10 -18.64
C THR A 119 15.88 23.82 -19.99
N LYS A 120 15.05 24.87 -20.07
CA LYS A 120 15.03 25.84 -21.18
C LYS A 120 15.70 27.13 -20.77
#